data_AF-A0A8B5WT51-F1
#
_entry.id   AF-A0A8B5WT51-F1
#
_cell.length_a   1.000
_cell.length_b   1.000
_cell.length_c   1.000
_cell.angle_alpha   90.00
_cell.angle_beta   90.00
_cell.angle_gamma   90.00
#
_symmetry.space_group_name_H-M   'P 1'
#
loop_
_entity.id
_entity.type
_entity.pdbx_description
1 polymer ?
#
loop_
_entity_poly.entity_id
_entity_poly.type
_entity_poly.pdbx_seq_one_letter_code
_entity_poly.pdbx_strand_id
1 'polypeptide(L)'
;MSDIPPRPGVLGFLASYGPLRIPLAATALISIFLVPAPGAAPAFEGWAMVSTLLAPVLAPLAVMVLLLDALMARVMMAEAGDAARTHYRRVLWTDLGVVAVTLGFWIPYFRGLLP
;
A
#
# COMPACT_ATOMS: atom_id res chain seq x y z
N MET A 1 -2.53 -14.16 39.23
CA MET A 1 -2.67 -14.93 37.97
C MET A 1 -2.89 -13.90 36.87
N SER A 2 -1.91 -13.66 36.00
CA SER A 2 -1.96 -12.60 34.98
C SER A 2 -2.60 -13.11 33.70
N ASP A 3 -3.85 -12.75 33.45
CA ASP A 3 -4.52 -12.98 32.17
C ASP A 3 -4.04 -11.93 31.15
N ILE A 4 -2.84 -12.17 30.59
CA ILE A 4 -2.36 -11.44 29.43
C ILE A 4 -3.04 -12.08 28.21
N PRO A 5 -3.93 -11.37 27.50
CA PRO A 5 -4.53 -11.93 26.30
C PRO A 5 -3.43 -12.32 25.30
N PRO A 6 -3.54 -13.49 24.65
CA PRO A 6 -2.54 -13.95 23.71
C PRO A 6 -2.33 -12.89 22.64
N ARG A 7 -1.06 -12.55 22.36
CA ARG A 7 -0.72 -11.63 21.28
C ARG A 7 -1.39 -12.14 20.01
N PRO A 8 -2.22 -11.34 19.32
CA PRO A 8 -2.82 -11.80 18.08
C PRO A 8 -1.68 -12.22 17.15
N GLY A 9 -1.74 -13.45 16.63
CA GLY A 9 -0.79 -13.91 15.62
C GLY A 9 -0.87 -13.03 14.37
N VAL A 10 0.05 -13.23 13.42
CA VAL A 10 0.08 -12.45 12.15
C VAL A 10 -1.31 -12.41 11.47
N LEU A 11 -2.05 -13.52 11.52
CA LEU A 11 -3.42 -13.63 11.01
C LEU A 11 -4.44 -12.79 11.79
N GLY A 12 -4.32 -12.69 13.11
CA GLY A 12 -5.18 -11.83 13.94
C GLY A 12 -4.86 -10.35 13.76
N PHE A 13 -3.59 -10.01 13.52
CA PHE A 13 -3.19 -8.67 13.09
C PHE A 13 -3.81 -8.33 11.73
N LEU A 14 -3.69 -9.20 10.73
CA LEU A 14 -4.26 -9.01 9.39
C LEU A 14 -5.78 -8.83 9.44
N ALA A 15 -6.50 -9.69 10.18
CA ALA A 15 -7.95 -9.61 10.32
C ALA A 15 -8.43 -8.27 10.93
N SER A 16 -7.61 -7.65 11.80
CA SER A 16 -7.96 -6.37 12.44
C SER A 16 -7.92 -5.18 11.47
N TYR A 17 -7.16 -5.24 10.37
CA TYR A 17 -7.02 -4.12 9.43
C TYR A 17 -8.24 -3.93 8.52
N GLY A 18 -9.12 -4.93 8.43
CA GLY A 18 -10.24 -4.94 7.51
C GLY A 18 -9.87 -5.59 6.17
N PRO A 19 -10.78 -6.40 5.59
CA PRO A 19 -10.48 -7.24 4.41
C PRO A 19 -10.11 -6.45 3.15
N LEU A 20 -10.36 -5.13 3.11
CA LEU A 20 -10.05 -4.27 1.97
C LEU A 20 -8.60 -3.75 1.96
N ARG A 21 -7.97 -3.60 3.13
CA ARG A 21 -6.62 -3.00 3.23
C ARG A 21 -5.52 -3.95 2.80
N ILE A 22 -5.67 -5.23 3.15
CA ILE A 22 -4.72 -6.29 2.79
C ILE A 22 -4.54 -6.41 1.28
N PRO A 23 -5.60 -6.58 0.46
CA PRO A 23 -5.44 -6.69 -0.98
C PRO A 23 -4.89 -5.41 -1.59
N LEU A 24 -5.22 -4.24 -1.03
CA LEU A 24 -4.70 -2.96 -1.51
C LEU A 24 -3.18 -2.84 -1.28
N ALA A 25 -2.73 -3.10 -0.05
CA ALA A 25 -1.31 -3.10 0.29
C ALA A 25 -0.56 -4.18 -0.49
N ALA A 26 -1.13 -5.38 -0.63
CA ALA A 26 -0.56 -6.44 -1.45
C ALA A 26 -0.45 -6.03 -2.92
N THR A 27 -1.46 -5.38 -3.49
CA THR A 27 -1.43 -4.87 -4.87
C THR A 27 -0.34 -3.83 -5.06
N ALA A 28 -0.21 -2.88 -4.13
CA ALA A 28 0.87 -1.88 -4.16
C ALA A 28 2.24 -2.55 -4.12
N LEU A 29 2.45 -3.51 -3.22
CA LEU A 29 3.71 -4.23 -3.09
C LEU A 29 4.00 -5.15 -4.30
N ILE A 30 2.99 -5.83 -4.84
CA ILE A 30 3.12 -6.64 -6.06
C ILE A 30 3.54 -5.74 -7.22
N SER A 31 2.98 -4.53 -7.34
CA SER A 31 3.34 -3.60 -8.42
C SER A 31 4.84 -3.28 -8.47
N ILE A 32 5.54 -3.32 -7.33
CA ILE A 32 6.99 -3.09 -7.25
C ILE A 32 7.76 -4.16 -8.03
N PHE A 33 7.32 -5.41 -8.00
CA PHE A 33 7.96 -6.50 -8.75
C PHE A 33 7.71 -6.41 -10.26
N LEU A 34 6.72 -5.62 -10.69
CA LEU A 34 6.41 -5.40 -12.10
C LEU A 34 7.05 -4.12 -12.67
N VAL A 35 7.87 -3.40 -11.88
CA VAL A 35 8.55 -2.20 -12.35
C VAL A 35 9.45 -2.57 -13.55
N PRO A 36 9.20 -2.00 -14.74
CA PRO A 36 10.01 -2.27 -15.90
C PRO A 36 11.36 -1.54 -15.78
N ALA A 37 12.36 -2.00 -16.55
CA ALA A 37 13.65 -1.33 -16.60
C ALA A 37 13.49 0.15 -17.04
N PRO A 38 14.31 1.08 -16.50
CA PRO A 38 14.25 2.48 -16.91
C PRO A 38 14.45 2.63 -18.42
N GLY A 39 13.55 3.35 -19.09
CA GLY A 39 13.60 3.57 -20.55
C GLY A 39 13.11 2.39 -21.40
N ALA A 40 12.49 1.36 -20.81
CA ALA A 40 11.88 0.28 -21.57
C ALA A 40 10.77 0.81 -22.50
N ALA A 41 10.80 0.38 -23.77
CA ALA A 41 9.76 0.73 -24.73
C ALA A 41 8.41 0.10 -24.32
N PRO A 42 7.28 0.81 -24.47
CA PRO A 42 5.98 0.26 -24.14
C PRO A 42 5.63 -0.89 -25.08
N ALA A 43 5.33 -2.07 -24.51
CA ALA A 43 4.77 -3.19 -25.23
C ALA A 43 3.23 -3.10 -25.20
N PHE A 44 2.60 -3.30 -26.36
CA PHE A 44 1.14 -3.27 -26.51
C PHE A 44 0.50 -4.66 -26.56
N GLU A 45 1.31 -5.72 -26.53
CA GLU A 45 0.85 -7.10 -26.66
C GLU A 45 1.51 -8.02 -25.63
N GLY A 46 0.81 -9.09 -25.28
CA GLY A 46 1.30 -10.14 -24.39
C GLY A 46 1.51 -9.70 -22.94
N TRP A 47 2.23 -10.53 -22.19
CA TRP A 47 2.50 -10.30 -20.76
C TRP A 47 3.37 -9.07 -20.49
N ALA A 48 4.19 -8.65 -21.47
CA ALA A 48 5.03 -7.46 -21.35
C ALA A 48 4.21 -6.17 -21.16
N MET A 49 3.02 -6.10 -21.78
CA MET A 49 2.07 -4.98 -21.63
C MET A 49 1.71 -4.72 -20.16
N VAL A 50 1.61 -5.78 -19.35
CA VAL A 50 1.23 -5.67 -17.94
C VAL A 50 2.30 -4.88 -17.17
N SER A 51 3.57 -5.23 -17.36
CA SER A 51 4.69 -4.52 -16.70
C SER A 51 4.97 -3.13 -17.31
N THR A 52 4.81 -2.95 -18.61
CA THR A 52 5.24 -1.70 -19.28
C THR A 52 4.15 -0.63 -19.38
N LEU A 53 2.87 -0.99 -19.26
CA LEU A 53 1.75 -0.05 -19.36
C LEU A 53 0.81 -0.12 -18.16
N LEU A 54 0.34 -1.31 -17.78
CA LEU A 54 -0.65 -1.43 -16.70
C LEU A 54 -0.05 -1.13 -15.33
N ALA A 55 1.05 -1.76 -14.94
CA ALA A 55 1.67 -1.56 -13.63
C ALA A 55 2.04 -0.09 -13.36
N PRO A 56 2.63 0.68 -14.31
CA PRO A 56 2.91 2.10 -14.13
C PRO A 56 1.68 2.98 -13.91
N VAL A 57 0.50 2.56 -14.40
CA VAL A 57 -0.78 3.26 -14.20
C VAL A 57 -1.43 2.82 -12.89
N LEU A 58 -1.38 1.53 -12.57
CA LEU A 58 -2.00 0.97 -11.37
C LEU A 58 -1.26 1.35 -10.09
N ALA A 59 0.07 1.47 -10.14
CA ALA A 59 0.88 1.85 -8.98
C ALA A 59 0.49 3.21 -8.36
N PRO A 60 0.43 4.33 -9.12
CA PRO A 60 -0.01 5.61 -8.56
C PRO A 60 -1.48 5.58 -8.12
N LEU A 61 -2.35 4.80 -8.78
CA LEU A 61 -3.73 4.61 -8.31
C LEU A 61 -3.76 3.89 -6.95
N ALA A 62 -2.98 2.82 -6.78
CA ALA A 62 -2.87 2.11 -5.50
C ALA A 62 -2.30 3.02 -4.39
N VAL A 63 -1.29 3.83 -4.70
CA VAL A 63 -0.77 4.85 -3.79
C VAL A 63 -1.86 5.85 -3.40
N MET A 64 -2.65 6.34 -4.35
CA MET A 64 -3.74 7.28 -4.08
C MET A 64 -4.79 6.68 -3.15
N VAL A 65 -5.19 5.43 -3.39
CA VAL A 65 -6.18 4.76 -2.54
C VAL A 65 -5.62 4.47 -1.14
N LEU A 66 -4.33 4.12 -1.02
CA LEU A 66 -3.67 3.97 0.30
C LEU A 66 -3.64 5.29 1.06
N LEU A 67 -3.40 6.42 0.38
CA LEU A 67 -3.46 7.74 0.99
C LEU A 67 -4.89 8.12 1.42
N LEU A 68 -5.89 7.76 0.62
CA LEU A 68 -7.29 7.95 0.97
C LEU A 68 -7.67 7.13 2.21
N ASP A 69 -7.21 5.87 2.28
CA ASP A 69 -7.46 5.00 3.44
C ASP A 69 -6.75 5.50 4.70
N ALA A 70 -5.51 5.97 4.57
CA ALA A 70 -4.77 6.66 5.62
C ALA A 70 -5.53 7.89 6.13
N LEU A 71 -6.10 8.70 5.23
CA LEU A 71 -6.92 9.86 5.58
C LEU A 71 -8.20 9.43 6.32
N MET A 72 -8.88 8.40 5.85
CA MET A 72 -10.07 7.85 6.53
C MET A 72 -9.72 7.30 7.92
N ALA A 73 -8.58 6.61 8.07
CA ALA A 73 -8.10 6.18 9.37
C ALA A 73 -7.84 7.38 10.30
N ARG A 74 -7.31 8.49 9.77
CA ARG A 74 -7.09 9.72 10.53
C ARG A 74 -8.39 10.42 10.94
N VAL A 75 -9.40 10.41 10.08
CA VAL A 75 -10.75 10.94 10.37
C VAL A 75 -11.42 10.11 11.46
N MET A 76 -11.49 8.79 11.27
CA MET A 76 -12.08 7.87 12.26
C MET A 76 -11.36 7.93 13.61
N MET A 77 -10.03 8.13 13.60
CA MET A 77 -9.26 8.35 14.83
C MET A 77 -9.70 9.58 15.62
N ALA A 78 -10.13 10.65 14.95
CA ALA A 78 -10.54 11.88 15.61
C ALA A 78 -11.84 11.72 16.42
N GLU A 79 -12.68 10.77 16.02
CA GLU A 79 -13.96 10.46 16.66
C GLU A 79 -13.86 9.25 17.61
N ALA A 80 -12.74 8.53 17.59
CA ALA A 80 -12.53 7.30 18.35
C ALA A 80 -12.05 7.54 19.79
N GLY A 81 -12.56 6.75 20.74
CA GLY A 81 -12.02 6.66 22.11
C GLY A 81 -10.61 6.04 22.16
N ASP A 82 -9.96 6.08 23.33
CA ASP A 82 -8.52 5.81 23.49
C ASP A 82 -8.06 4.43 22.97
N ALA A 83 -8.86 3.38 23.15
CA ALA A 83 -8.52 2.03 22.68
C ALA A 83 -8.55 1.93 21.14
N ALA A 84 -9.56 2.50 20.49
CA ALA A 84 -9.70 2.51 19.03
C ALA A 84 -8.72 3.48 18.35
N ARG A 85 -8.31 4.54 19.05
CA ARG A 85 -7.31 5.51 18.58
C ARG A 85 -5.96 4.86 18.25
N THR A 86 -5.52 3.91 19.06
CA THR A 86 -4.25 3.19 18.85
C THR A 86 -4.29 2.27 17.63
N HIS A 87 -5.46 1.68 17.34
CA HIS A 87 -5.67 0.85 16.16
C HIS A 87 -5.57 1.70 14.88
N TYR A 88 -6.34 2.79 14.79
CA TYR A 88 -6.29 3.68 13.62
C TYR A 88 -4.91 4.31 13.41
N ARG A 89 -4.15 4.54 14.47
CA ARG A 89 -2.78 5.08 14.35
C ARG A 89 -1.83 4.07 13.72
N ARG A 90 -1.98 2.79 14.04
CA ARG A 90 -1.20 1.73 13.40
C ARG A 90 -1.55 1.62 11.92
N VAL A 91 -2.83 1.63 11.57
CA VAL A 91 -3.29 1.64 10.18
C VAL A 91 -2.66 2.79 9.41
N LEU A 92 -2.79 4.01 9.91
CA LEU A 92 -2.23 5.21 9.30
C LEU A 92 -0.73 5.05 9.00
N TRP A 93 0.06 4.62 9.98
CA TRP A 93 1.51 4.47 9.79
C TRP A 93 1.86 3.31 8.86
N THR A 94 1.09 2.23 8.86
CA THR A 94 1.28 1.12 7.92
C THR A 94 1.02 1.59 6.49
N ASP A 95 -0.09 2.27 6.23
CA ASP A 95 -0.44 2.74 4.89
C ASP A 95 0.58 3.75 4.37
N LEU A 96 0.98 4.71 5.21
CA LEU A 96 2.05 5.66 4.88
C LEU A 96 3.38 4.97 4.63
N GLY A 97 3.70 3.91 5.39
CA GLY A 97 4.89 3.09 5.17
C GLY A 97 4.87 2.39 3.81
N VAL A 98 3.74 1.77 3.43
CA VAL A 98 3.57 1.11 2.12
C VAL A 98 3.64 2.13 0.99
N VAL A 99 3.03 3.30 1.15
CA VAL A 99 3.13 4.41 0.18
C VAL A 99 4.59 4.85 0.00
N ALA A 100 5.31 5.09 1.10
CA ALA A 100 6.70 5.54 1.04
C ALA A 100 7.61 4.51 0.33
N VAL A 101 7.44 3.22 0.64
CA VAL A 101 8.16 2.13 -0.03
C VAL A 101 7.82 2.10 -1.51
N THR A 102 6.54 2.10 -1.85
CA THR A 102 6.08 2.04 -3.25
C THR A 102 6.63 3.21 -4.06
N LEU A 103 6.51 4.44 -3.55
CA LEU A 103 7.07 5.62 -4.20
C LEU A 103 8.60 5.53 -4.35
N GLY A 104 9.30 5.04 -3.33
CA GLY A 104 10.75 4.85 -3.37
C GLY A 104 11.20 3.97 -4.55
N PHE A 105 10.48 2.89 -4.83
CA PHE A 105 10.77 2.00 -5.96
C PHE A 105 10.33 2.56 -7.32
N TRP A 106 9.26 3.36 -7.36
CA TRP A 106 8.74 3.92 -8.60
C TRP A 106 9.42 5.24 -9.04
N ILE A 107 10.03 5.99 -8.11
CA ILE A 107 10.80 7.21 -8.43
C ILE A 107 11.85 7.01 -9.55
N PRO A 108 12.73 5.99 -9.54
CA PRO A 108 13.74 5.83 -10.58
C PRO A 108 13.12 5.61 -11.97
N TYR A 109 12.01 4.86 -12.04
CA TYR A 109 11.29 4.65 -13.29
C TYR A 109 10.73 5.98 -13.85
N PHE A 110 10.02 6.76 -13.03
CA PHE A 110 9.45 8.03 -13.47
C PHE A 110 10.52 9.08 -13.80
N ARG A 111 11.67 9.07 -13.09
CA ARG A 111 12.80 9.92 -13.44
C ARG A 111 13.42 9.59 -14.79
N GLY A 112 13.47 8.31 -15.15
CA GLY A 112 13.95 7.88 -16.48
C GLY A 112 13.01 8.25 -17.63
N LEU A 113 11.76 8.66 -17.32
CA LEU A 113 10.76 9.07 -18.31
C LEU A 113 10.73 10.59 -18.53
N LEU A 114 11.32 11.38 -17.61
CA LEU A 114 11.40 12.83 -17.71
C LEU A 114 12.52 13.22 -18.69
N PRO A 115 12.30 14.22 -19.57
CA PRO A 115 13.27 14.70 -20.55
C PRO A 115 14.48 15.41 -19.92
#